data_AF-A0A2S9A9Z7-F1
#
_entry.id   AF-A0A2S9A9Z7-F1
#
_cell.length_a   1.000
_cell.length_b   1.000
_cell.length_c   1.000
_cell.angle_alpha   90.00
_cell.angle_beta   90.00
_cell.angle_gamma   90.00
#
_symmetry.space_group_name_H-M   'P 1'
#
loop_
_entity.id
_entity.type
_entity.pdbx_description
1 polymer ?
#
loop_
_entity_poly.entity_id
_entity_poly.type
_entity_poly.pdbx_seq_one_letter_code
_entity_poly.pdbx_strand_id
1 'polypeptide(L)'
;MSTACEHLEDPDWESIEGAVLIAGDAADAVYIAGICARLPWDAQGVVLLEAAARIQLRHIDVPDGVSVRWLMRGDGIRQHVKGERLAAAVHAWCVEWTCTEPPAQWTVWLGPHTPPRVARMARSLLGVAN
;
A
#
# COMPACT_ATOMS: atom_id res chain seq x y z
N MET A 1 11.75 12.39 -9.30
CA MET A 1 10.49 12.30 -10.06
C MET A 1 9.56 11.44 -9.23
N SER A 2 8.37 11.91 -8.85
CA SER A 2 7.45 11.08 -8.06
C SER A 2 6.86 9.98 -8.95
N THR A 3 7.20 8.73 -8.67
CA THR A 3 6.72 7.58 -9.45
C THR A 3 5.51 6.97 -8.75
N ALA A 4 4.31 7.33 -9.18
CA ALA A 4 3.15 6.51 -8.86
C ALA A 4 3.23 5.26 -9.73
N CYS A 5 3.58 4.13 -9.14
CA CYS A 5 3.56 2.89 -9.87
C CYS A 5 2.12 2.37 -9.91
N GLU A 6 1.50 2.51 -11.07
CA GLU A 6 0.23 1.85 -11.32
C GLU A 6 0.44 0.33 -11.44
N HIS A 7 -0.66 -0.41 -11.30
CA HIS A 7 -0.84 -1.87 -11.40
C HIS A 7 -0.12 -2.64 -12.54
N LEU A 8 0.77 -2.03 -13.33
CA LEU A 8 1.24 -2.56 -14.60
C LEU A 8 2.77 -2.56 -14.75
N GLU A 9 3.51 -1.76 -14.00
CA GLU A 9 4.98 -1.81 -14.01
C GLU A 9 5.46 -2.39 -12.67
N ASP A 10 6.39 -3.35 -12.70
CA ASP A 10 7.07 -3.83 -11.49
C ASP A 10 8.20 -2.82 -11.20
N PRO A 11 8.12 -1.98 -10.14
CA PRO A 11 9.20 -1.08 -9.80
C PRO A 11 10.53 -1.82 -9.67
N ASP A 12 11.63 -1.10 -9.83
CA ASP A 12 12.90 -1.59 -9.35
C ASP A 12 12.92 -1.53 -7.81
N TRP A 13 12.34 -2.53 -7.18
CA TRP A 13 12.17 -2.63 -5.73
C TRP A 13 13.48 -2.53 -4.96
N GLU A 14 14.60 -2.87 -5.59
CA GLU A 14 15.93 -2.86 -4.97
C GLU A 14 16.57 -1.46 -4.96
N SER A 15 16.03 -0.51 -5.74
CA SER A 15 16.58 0.85 -5.87
C SER A 15 15.55 1.95 -5.58
N ILE A 16 14.45 1.62 -4.89
CA ILE A 16 13.43 2.61 -4.54
C ILE A 16 14.00 3.75 -3.68
N GLU A 17 13.59 4.98 -4.00
CA GLU A 17 13.91 6.16 -3.21
C GLU A 17 12.66 6.70 -2.50
N GLY A 18 12.85 7.17 -1.27
CA GLY A 18 11.80 7.80 -0.49
C GLY A 18 10.79 6.82 0.12
N ALA A 19 9.59 7.31 0.42
CA ALA A 19 8.59 6.55 1.17
C ALA A 19 7.85 5.55 0.28
N VAL A 20 7.68 4.31 0.77
CA VAL A 20 6.95 3.25 0.07
C VAL A 20 5.56 3.00 0.66
N LEU A 21 4.57 2.87 -0.21
CA LEU A 21 3.26 2.31 0.11
C LEU A 21 3.00 1.07 -0.75
N ILE A 22 2.84 -0.08 -0.12
CA ILE A 22 2.42 -1.33 -0.77
C ILE A 22 1.05 -1.69 -0.19
N ALA A 23 -0.01 -1.62 -1.00
CA ALA A 23 -1.37 -1.87 -0.53
C ALA A 23 -2.07 -2.97 -1.30
N GLY A 24 -2.87 -3.80 -0.63
CA GLY A 24 -3.63 -4.87 -1.26
C GLY A 24 -4.62 -5.52 -0.31
N ASP A 25 -5.06 -6.73 -0.63
CA ASP A 25 -5.86 -7.56 0.28
C ASP A 25 -5.15 -8.88 0.62
N ALA A 26 -5.79 -9.69 1.45
CA ALA A 26 -5.24 -10.97 1.88
C ALA A 26 -4.84 -11.93 0.73
N ALA A 27 -5.42 -11.81 -0.47
CA ALA A 27 -5.03 -12.59 -1.64
C ALA A 27 -3.69 -12.14 -2.23
N ASP A 28 -3.30 -10.88 -2.00
CA ASP A 28 -2.04 -10.30 -2.46
C ASP A 28 -0.86 -10.59 -1.51
N ALA A 29 -1.12 -11.13 -0.31
CA ALA A 29 -0.13 -11.22 0.77
C ALA A 29 1.16 -11.97 0.39
N VAL A 30 1.07 -13.04 -0.40
CA VAL A 30 2.25 -13.80 -0.86
C VAL A 30 3.09 -12.98 -1.82
N TYR A 31 2.45 -12.29 -2.77
CA TYR A 31 3.14 -11.45 -3.73
C TYR A 31 3.79 -10.23 -3.04
N ILE A 32 3.06 -9.61 -2.12
CA ILE A 32 3.56 -8.50 -1.29
C ILE A 32 4.75 -8.93 -0.44
N ALA A 33 4.75 -10.14 0.13
CA ALA A 33 5.92 -10.66 0.84
C ALA A 33 7.14 -10.80 -0.08
N GLY A 34 6.94 -11.20 -1.33
CA GLY A 34 8.00 -11.23 -2.35
C GLY A 34 8.54 -9.84 -2.70
N ILE A 35 7.67 -8.81 -2.76
CA ILE A 35 8.09 -7.41 -2.88
C ILE A 35 8.92 -7.00 -1.66
N CYS A 36 8.41 -7.25 -0.45
CA CYS A 36 9.06 -6.83 0.79
C CYS A 36 10.47 -7.42 0.97
N ALA A 37 10.68 -8.65 0.49
CA ALA A 37 11.98 -9.30 0.51
C ALA A 37 13.03 -8.66 -0.41
N ARG A 38 12.61 -7.84 -1.38
CA ARG A 38 13.48 -7.12 -2.32
C ARG A 38 13.76 -5.68 -1.89
N LEU A 39 13.06 -5.17 -0.88
CA LEU A 39 13.23 -3.79 -0.42
C LEU A 39 14.63 -3.59 0.18
N PRO A 40 15.26 -2.41 -0.04
CA PRO A 40 16.46 -2.02 0.69
C PRO A 40 16.27 -2.11 2.20
N TRP A 41 17.34 -2.45 2.91
CA TRP A 41 17.32 -2.57 4.37
C TRP A 41 16.96 -1.26 5.09
N ASP A 42 17.19 -0.12 4.44
CA ASP A 42 16.90 1.23 4.93
C ASP A 42 15.58 1.82 4.38
N ALA A 43 14.81 1.04 3.61
CA ALA A 43 13.52 1.46 3.07
C ALA A 43 12.57 1.92 4.19
N GLN A 44 11.83 3.00 3.93
CA GLN A 44 10.86 3.57 4.85
C GLN A 44 9.46 3.49 4.27
N GLY A 45 8.46 3.03 5.03
CA GLY A 45 7.10 3.00 4.52
C GLY A 45 6.11 2.10 5.25
N VAL A 46 5.06 1.72 4.52
CA VAL A 46 3.97 0.92 5.06
C VAL A 46 3.39 -0.06 4.05
N VAL A 47 3.11 -1.27 4.55
CA VAL A 47 2.33 -2.30 3.88
C VAL A 47 0.92 -2.29 4.47
N LEU A 48 -0.10 -2.09 3.63
CA LEU A 48 -1.51 -2.06 4.03
C LEU A 48 -2.27 -3.24 3.40
N LEU A 49 -2.80 -4.13 4.23
CA LEU A 49 -3.50 -5.34 3.76
C LEU A 49 -4.90 -5.42 4.34
N GLU A 50 -5.93 -5.43 3.50
CA GLU A 50 -7.29 -5.67 3.96
C GLU A 50 -7.58 -7.18 4.14
N ALA A 51 -8.19 -7.55 5.27
CA ALA A 51 -8.62 -8.92 5.54
C ALA A 51 -10.10 -8.99 5.95
N ALA A 52 -10.80 -10.00 5.44
CA ALA A 52 -12.16 -10.32 5.83
C ALA A 52 -12.22 -11.03 7.19
N ALA A 53 -11.22 -11.86 7.49
CA ALA A 53 -11.18 -12.71 8.67
C ALA A 53 -9.75 -12.87 9.19
N ARG A 54 -9.62 -13.07 10.52
CA ARG A 54 -8.31 -13.20 11.20
C ARG A 54 -7.46 -14.35 10.66
N ILE A 55 -8.09 -15.42 10.19
CA ILE A 55 -7.40 -16.59 9.62
C ILE A 55 -6.61 -16.27 8.32
N GLN A 56 -6.91 -15.14 7.70
CA GLN A 56 -6.24 -14.69 6.48
C GLN A 56 -4.93 -13.94 6.77
N LEU A 57 -4.69 -13.53 8.02
CA LEU A 57 -3.46 -12.84 8.38
C LEU A 57 -2.26 -13.74 8.13
N ARG A 58 -1.20 -13.12 7.62
CA ARG A 58 0.10 -13.75 7.39
C ARG A 58 1.18 -12.87 8.01
N HIS A 59 2.21 -13.53 8.53
CA HIS A 59 3.46 -12.86 8.85
C HIS A 59 4.15 -12.46 7.56
N ILE A 60 4.67 -11.24 7.50
CA ILE A 60 5.39 -10.69 6.36
C ILE A 60 6.64 -10.03 6.94
N ASP A 61 7.80 -10.54 6.56
CA ASP A 61 9.08 -9.93 6.91
C ASP A 61 9.27 -8.65 6.10
N VAL A 62 9.72 -7.60 6.78
CA VAL A 62 9.93 -6.26 6.22
C VAL A 62 11.19 -5.64 6.83
N PRO A 63 11.84 -4.69 6.13
CA PRO A 63 12.89 -3.86 6.74
C PRO A 63 12.40 -3.08 7.97
N ASP A 64 13.30 -2.70 8.87
CA ASP A 64 12.95 -2.02 10.14
C ASP A 64 12.18 -0.70 9.94
N GLY A 65 12.41 0.00 8.82
CA GLY A 65 11.71 1.23 8.45
C GLY A 65 10.33 1.03 7.84
N VAL A 66 9.92 -0.22 7.61
CA VAL A 66 8.63 -0.56 6.97
C VAL A 66 7.73 -1.24 7.99
N SER A 67 6.47 -0.83 8.06
CA SER A 67 5.47 -1.43 8.95
C SER A 67 4.41 -2.21 8.18
N VAL A 68 3.92 -3.33 8.73
CA VAL A 68 2.82 -4.10 8.15
C VAL A 68 1.54 -3.88 8.96
N ARG A 69 0.46 -3.45 8.30
CA ARG A 69 -0.83 -3.20 8.93
C ARG A 69 -1.95 -3.97 8.25
N TRP A 70 -2.53 -4.89 9.02
CA TRP A 70 -3.73 -5.62 8.62
C TRP A 70 -4.99 -4.85 9.01
N LEU A 71 -5.79 -4.52 8.01
CA LEU A 71 -7.05 -3.79 8.11
C LEU A 71 -8.21 -4.77 8.09
N MET A 72 -8.75 -5.09 9.26
CA MET A 72 -9.92 -5.96 9.37
C MET A 72 -11.17 -5.26 8.82
N ARG A 73 -11.94 -5.95 7.96
CA ARG A 73 -13.25 -5.45 7.49
C ARG A 73 -14.30 -5.48 8.59
N GLY A 74 -14.19 -6.39 9.54
CA GLY A 74 -15.10 -6.49 10.68
C GLY A 74 -14.39 -6.15 11.98
N ASP A 75 -15.01 -5.29 12.79
CA ASP A 75 -14.59 -4.98 14.16
C ASP A 75 -15.49 -5.62 15.23
N GLY A 76 -16.43 -6.46 14.80
CA GLY A 76 -17.43 -7.11 15.66
C GLY A 76 -18.75 -6.34 15.79
N ILE A 77 -18.79 -5.07 15.36
CA ILE A 77 -19.98 -4.22 15.40
C ILE A 77 -20.48 -3.95 13.98
N ARG A 78 -19.55 -3.64 13.06
CA ARG A 78 -19.87 -3.36 11.66
C ARG A 78 -18.98 -4.20 10.74
N GLN A 79 -19.56 -4.61 9.61
CA GLN A 79 -18.82 -5.19 8.49
C GLN A 79 -18.68 -4.12 7.40
N HIS A 80 -17.45 -3.74 7.09
CA HIS A 80 -17.11 -2.84 6.00
C HIS A 80 -17.13 -3.58 4.65
N VAL A 81 -17.47 -2.87 3.59
CA VAL A 81 -17.43 -3.42 2.22
C VAL A 81 -15.98 -3.57 1.78
N LYS A 82 -15.66 -4.61 0.99
CA LYS A 82 -14.31 -4.85 0.45
C LYS A 82 -13.72 -3.56 -0.14
N GLY A 83 -12.57 -3.12 0.39
CA GLY A 83 -11.79 -1.96 -0.01
C GLY A 83 -12.15 -0.67 0.73
N GLU A 84 -13.17 -0.64 1.57
CA GLU A 84 -13.54 0.58 2.33
C GLU A 84 -12.45 0.94 3.36
N ARG A 85 -11.92 -0.07 4.07
CA ARG A 85 -10.84 0.16 5.05
C ARG A 85 -9.53 0.48 4.36
N LEU A 86 -9.24 -0.24 3.27
CA LEU A 86 -8.07 0.02 2.44
C LEU A 86 -8.10 1.44 1.86
N ALA A 87 -9.25 1.89 1.33
CA ALA A 87 -9.41 3.24 0.81
C ALA A 87 -9.11 4.31 1.86
N ALA A 88 -9.66 4.18 3.05
CA ALA A 88 -9.42 5.15 4.13
C ALA A 88 -7.93 5.24 4.51
N ALA A 89 -7.25 4.09 4.60
CA ALA A 89 -5.84 4.05 4.96
C ALA A 89 -4.91 4.56 3.84
N VAL A 90 -5.18 4.18 2.59
CA VAL A 90 -4.44 4.68 1.41
C VAL A 90 -4.64 6.20 1.26
N HIS A 91 -5.87 6.69 1.43
CA HIS A 91 -6.15 8.13 1.39
C HIS A 91 -5.35 8.89 2.45
N ALA A 92 -5.36 8.40 3.70
CA ALA A 92 -4.63 9.05 4.79
C ALA A 92 -3.12 9.12 4.50
N TRP A 93 -2.54 8.03 4.00
CA TRP A 93 -1.14 8.01 3.59
C TRP A 93 -0.87 8.99 2.43
N CYS A 94 -1.70 8.99 1.38
CA CYS A 94 -1.52 9.93 0.27
C CYS A 94 -1.52 11.37 0.77
N VAL A 95 -2.49 11.77 1.60
CA VAL A 95 -2.56 13.14 2.13
C VAL A 95 -1.31 13.51 2.93
N GLU A 96 -0.82 12.60 3.78
CA GLU A 96 0.39 12.81 4.57
C GLU A 96 1.61 13.12 3.69
N TRP A 97 1.80 12.37 2.61
CA TRP A 97 2.99 12.47 1.75
C TRP A 97 2.86 13.45 0.59
N THR A 98 1.65 13.77 0.13
CA THR A 98 1.43 14.74 -0.95
C THR A 98 1.47 16.19 -0.47
N CYS A 99 1.36 16.44 0.83
CA CYS A 99 1.34 17.79 1.41
C CYS A 99 2.68 18.21 2.03
N THR A 100 3.77 17.48 1.82
CA THR A 100 5.10 17.79 2.36
C THR A 100 5.84 18.83 1.52
N GLU A 101 6.52 19.79 2.17
CA GLU A 101 7.46 20.72 1.52
C GLU A 101 8.90 20.54 2.08
N PRO A 102 9.91 20.25 1.24
CA PRO A 102 9.85 19.99 -0.21
C PRO A 102 9.13 18.66 -0.54
N PRO A 103 8.70 18.44 -1.81
CA PRO A 103 8.01 17.21 -2.19
C PRO A 103 8.87 15.98 -1.88
N ALA A 104 8.35 15.09 -1.05
CA ALA A 104 9.00 13.82 -0.77
C ALA A 104 9.00 12.93 -2.03
N GLN A 105 10.07 12.16 -2.22
CA GLN A 105 10.03 11.04 -3.15
C GLN A 105 9.19 9.92 -2.54
N TRP A 106 8.40 9.27 -3.37
CA TRP A 106 7.56 8.18 -2.92
C TRP A 106 7.29 7.19 -4.05
N THR A 107 7.06 5.93 -3.67
CA THR A 107 6.63 4.85 -4.54
C THR A 107 5.35 4.25 -3.97
N VAL A 108 4.31 4.17 -4.80
CA VAL A 108 3.05 3.51 -4.45
C VAL A 108 2.85 2.31 -5.34
N TRP A 109 2.45 1.18 -4.75
CA TRP A 109 1.99 0.00 -5.46
C TRP A 109 0.68 -0.49 -4.85
N LEU A 110 -0.25 -0.86 -5.74
CA LEU A 110 -1.52 -1.46 -5.36
C LEU A 110 -1.56 -2.89 -5.89
N GLY A 111 -2.11 -3.82 -5.12
CA GLY A 111 -2.23 -5.23 -5.51
C GLY A 111 -3.41 -5.49 -6.43
N PRO A 112 -3.33 -6.47 -7.35
CA PRO A 112 -4.32 -6.69 -8.41
C PRO A 112 -5.75 -6.93 -7.89
N HIS A 113 -5.92 -7.34 -6.63
CA HIS A 113 -7.23 -7.53 -6.02
C HIS A 113 -7.81 -6.29 -5.35
N THR A 114 -7.07 -5.16 -5.39
CA THR A 114 -7.51 -3.84 -4.93
C THR A 114 -8.72 -3.38 -5.72
N PRO A 115 -9.84 -3.00 -5.07
CA PRO A 115 -11.02 -2.57 -5.81
C PRO A 115 -10.73 -1.34 -6.69
N PRO A 116 -11.21 -1.29 -7.95
CA PRO A 116 -10.86 -0.21 -8.90
C PRO A 116 -11.11 1.21 -8.38
N ARG A 117 -12.11 1.39 -7.51
CA ARG A 117 -12.40 2.69 -6.89
C ARG A 117 -11.26 3.21 -5.99
N VAL A 118 -10.52 2.31 -5.35
CA VAL A 118 -9.37 2.65 -4.49
C VAL A 118 -8.19 3.09 -5.34
N ALA A 119 -7.89 2.33 -6.40
CA ALA A 119 -6.85 2.69 -7.37
C ALA A 119 -7.12 4.05 -8.02
N ARG A 120 -8.36 4.29 -8.48
CA ARG A 120 -8.77 5.59 -9.04
C ARG A 120 -8.63 6.74 -8.04
N MET A 121 -8.97 6.51 -6.77
CA MET A 121 -8.81 7.51 -5.72
C MET A 121 -7.34 7.83 -5.48
N ALA A 122 -6.48 6.81 -5.34
CA ALA A 122 -5.04 7.00 -5.15
C ALA A 122 -4.42 7.80 -6.30
N ARG A 123 -4.70 7.43 -7.56
CA ARG A 123 -4.24 8.17 -8.75
C ARG A 123 -4.62 9.65 -8.70
N SER A 124 -5.88 9.93 -8.37
CA SER A 124 -6.38 11.30 -8.27
C SER A 124 -5.66 12.13 -7.19
N LEU A 125 -5.29 11.52 -6.06
CA LEU A 125 -4.57 12.19 -4.97
C LEU A 125 -3.09 12.40 -5.30
N LEU A 126 -2.50 11.45 -6.00
CA LEU A 126 -1.07 11.46 -6.38
C LEU A 126 -0.79 12.32 -7.63
N GLY A 127 -1.83 12.89 -8.25
CA GLY A 127 -1.68 13.74 -9.43
C GLY A 127 -1.26 12.99 -10.70
N VAL A 128 -1.42 11.67 -10.73
CA VAL A 128 -1.09 10.83 -11.88
C VAL A 128 -2.36 10.64 -12.70
N ALA A 129 -2.43 11.37 -13.82
CA ALA A 129 -3.57 11.35 -14.72
C ALA A 129 -3.74 9.96 -15.37
N ASN A 130 -5.00 9.59 -15.65
CA ASN A 130 -5.36 8.34 -16.36
C ASN A 130 -4.79 8.28 -17.77
#